data_AF-Q736K7-F1
#
_entry.id   AF-Q736K7-F1
#
_cell.length_a   1.000
_cell.length_b   1.000
_cell.length_c   1.000
_cell.angle_alpha   90.00
_cell.angle_beta   90.00
_cell.angle_gamma   90.00
#
_symmetry.space_group_name_H-M   'P 1'
#
loop_
_entity.id
_entity.type
_entity.pdbx_description
1 polymer ?
#
loop_
_entity_poly.entity_id
_entity_poly.type
_entity_poly.pdbx_seq_one_letter_code
_entity_poly.pdbx_strand_id
1 'polypeptide(L)'
;MNDPPLLLNKNQMYYTTSLLHKCDRKIFELFKGIVKTRCYIMIKKIGVITLLCFLLSTNVFANSNQQIEVFDCKKEMVVQKQSLDSAIQKEAVQYAKSITGPFKNLNVVPKDGHMIKIPLSKPVSITNQWLQTTIDEVLILLPLNEKPYIMLYDDENNPHFYYVKGDPKGLLKEMNVEHN
;
A
#
# COMPACT_ATOMS: atom_id res chain seq x y z
N MET A 1 -72.67 -41.16 47.71
CA MET A 1 -72.92 -41.84 46.42
C MET A 1 -71.58 -41.82 45.71
N ASN A 2 -70.89 -42.97 45.69
CA ASN A 2 -69.52 -43.07 45.22
C ASN A 2 -69.55 -43.34 43.71
N ASP A 3 -69.00 -42.44 42.90
CA ASP A 3 -68.78 -42.70 41.49
C ASP A 3 -67.61 -43.69 41.30
N PRO A 4 -67.72 -44.67 40.40
CA PRO A 4 -66.66 -45.64 40.17
C PRO A 4 -65.51 -45.03 39.34
N PRO A 5 -64.27 -45.53 39.48
CA PRO A 5 -63.16 -45.03 38.68
C PRO A 5 -63.30 -45.46 37.22
N LEU A 6 -63.20 -44.49 36.31
CA LEU A 6 -63.11 -44.69 34.86
C LEU A 6 -61.83 -45.49 34.53
N LEU A 7 -62.00 -46.79 34.26
CA LEU A 7 -60.95 -47.64 33.68
C LEU A 7 -60.73 -47.23 32.23
N LEU A 8 -59.63 -46.51 31.97
CA LEU A 8 -59.20 -46.17 30.62
C LEU A 8 -58.74 -47.44 29.87
N ASN A 9 -59.37 -47.72 28.73
CA ASN A 9 -59.09 -48.88 27.89
C ASN A 9 -57.69 -48.79 27.26
N LYS A 10 -56.85 -49.82 27.42
CA LYS A 10 -55.49 -49.90 26.87
C LYS A 10 -55.41 -49.58 25.37
N ASN A 11 -56.44 -49.91 24.59
CA ASN A 11 -56.46 -49.65 23.14
C ASN A 11 -56.57 -48.16 22.80
N GLN A 12 -57.14 -47.33 23.68
CA GLN A 12 -57.14 -45.87 23.48
C GLN A 12 -55.77 -45.24 23.73
N MET A 13 -54.95 -45.81 24.64
CA MET A 13 -53.58 -45.30 24.90
C MET A 13 -52.61 -45.57 23.73
N TYR A 14 -52.74 -46.69 23.03
CA TYR A 14 -51.89 -46.97 21.87
C TYR A 14 -52.19 -46.07 20.66
N TYR A 15 -53.46 -45.65 20.50
CA TYR A 15 -53.83 -44.77 19.39
C TYR A 15 -53.31 -43.34 19.59
N THR A 16 -53.39 -42.80 20.81
CA THR A 16 -52.96 -41.43 21.11
C THR A 16 -51.44 -41.24 20.99
N THR A 17 -50.66 -42.23 21.44
CA THR A 17 -49.19 -42.22 21.32
C THR A 17 -48.71 -42.31 19.87
N SER A 18 -49.38 -43.09 19.03
CA SER A 18 -49.05 -43.19 17.59
C SER A 18 -49.33 -41.90 16.81
N LEU A 19 -50.39 -41.17 17.18
CA LEU A 19 -50.77 -39.92 16.53
C LEU A 19 -49.86 -38.75 16.93
N LEU A 20 -49.45 -38.68 18.20
CA LEU A 20 -48.47 -37.69 18.68
C LEU A 20 -47.12 -37.85 17.96
N HIS A 21 -46.59 -39.07 17.87
CA HIS A 21 -45.31 -39.34 17.19
C HIS A 21 -45.34 -39.04 15.68
N LYS A 22 -46.50 -39.21 15.03
CA LYS A 22 -46.68 -38.90 13.60
C LYS A 22 -46.85 -37.39 13.36
N CYS A 23 -47.36 -36.64 14.33
CA CYS A 23 -47.48 -35.19 14.29
C CYS A 23 -46.10 -34.52 14.41
N ASP A 24 -45.28 -34.96 15.37
CA ASP A 24 -43.95 -34.40 15.61
C ASP A 24 -43.01 -34.55 14.41
N ARG A 25 -43.03 -35.71 13.73
CA ARG A 25 -42.21 -35.93 12.53
C ARG A 25 -42.61 -35.01 11.36
N LYS A 26 -43.90 -34.73 11.17
CA LYS A 26 -44.37 -33.81 10.12
C LYS A 26 -44.00 -32.36 10.42
N ILE A 27 -44.09 -31.95 11.69
CA ILE A 27 -43.71 -30.61 12.12
C ILE A 27 -42.21 -30.40 11.90
N PHE A 28 -41.37 -31.37 12.26
CA PHE A 28 -39.91 -31.25 12.12
C PHE A 28 -39.42 -31.14 10.66
N GLU A 29 -40.06 -31.84 9.72
CA GLU A 29 -39.72 -31.74 8.28
C GLU A 29 -40.18 -30.41 7.65
N LEU A 30 -41.29 -29.83 8.13
CA LEU A 30 -41.73 -28.50 7.70
C LEU A 30 -40.74 -27.41 8.14
N PHE A 31 -40.21 -27.51 9.37
CA PHE A 31 -39.22 -26.57 9.89
C PHE A 31 -37.86 -26.66 9.18
N LYS A 32 -37.39 -27.86 8.79
CA LYS A 32 -36.17 -28.01 7.99
C LYS A 32 -36.25 -27.27 6.65
N GLY A 33 -37.39 -27.35 5.96
CA GLY A 33 -37.62 -26.65 4.69
C GLY A 33 -37.60 -25.13 4.82
N ILE A 34 -38.21 -24.59 5.89
CA ILE A 34 -38.29 -23.15 6.15
C ILE A 34 -36.90 -22.58 6.50
N VAL A 35 -36.11 -23.27 7.32
CA VAL A 35 -34.75 -22.83 7.69
C VAL A 35 -33.80 -22.85 6.49
N LYS A 36 -33.86 -23.90 5.64
CA LYS A 36 -33.00 -24.04 4.45
C LYS A 36 -33.28 -22.96 3.39
N THR A 37 -34.55 -22.61 3.19
CA THR A 37 -34.97 -21.63 2.17
C THR A 37 -34.63 -20.19 2.58
N ARG A 38 -34.74 -19.84 3.87
CA ARG A 38 -34.36 -18.51 4.39
C ARG A 38 -32.85 -18.27 4.37
N CYS A 39 -32.04 -19.31 4.62
CA CYS A 39 -30.58 -19.22 4.60
C CYS A 39 -30.03 -19.01 3.17
N TYR A 40 -30.61 -19.69 2.18
CA TYR A 40 -30.24 -19.53 0.76
C TYR A 40 -30.50 -18.12 0.22
N ILE A 41 -31.62 -17.50 0.63
CA ILE A 41 -31.96 -16.13 0.22
C ILE A 41 -31.02 -15.08 0.85
N MET A 42 -30.61 -15.28 2.11
CA MET A 42 -29.64 -14.38 2.79
C MET A 42 -28.25 -14.45 2.16
N ILE A 43 -27.75 -15.66 1.86
CA ILE A 43 -26.43 -15.85 1.23
C ILE A 43 -26.41 -15.27 -0.20
N LYS A 44 -27.51 -15.40 -0.96
CA LYS A 44 -27.61 -14.82 -2.31
C LYS A 44 -27.62 -13.29 -2.29
N LYS A 45 -28.28 -12.66 -1.32
CA LYS A 45 -28.31 -11.19 -1.18
C LYS A 45 -26.95 -10.63 -0.74
N ILE A 46 -26.28 -11.30 0.18
CA ILE A 46 -24.92 -10.94 0.63
C ILE A 46 -23.92 -11.08 -0.52
N GLY A 47 -24.00 -12.16 -1.31
CA GLY A 47 -23.14 -12.33 -2.48
C GLY A 47 -23.30 -11.21 -3.52
N VAL A 48 -24.53 -10.73 -3.75
CA VAL A 48 -24.79 -9.60 -4.67
C VAL A 48 -24.25 -8.28 -4.12
N ILE A 49 -24.38 -8.02 -2.82
CA ILE A 49 -23.83 -6.81 -2.19
C ILE A 49 -22.30 -6.82 -2.25
N THR A 50 -21.66 -7.95 -1.94
CA THR A 50 -20.20 -8.09 -2.05
C THR A 50 -19.72 -7.90 -3.48
N LEU A 51 -20.41 -8.48 -4.47
CA LEU A 51 -20.09 -8.29 -5.88
C LEU A 51 -20.25 -6.83 -6.33
N LEU A 52 -21.27 -6.13 -5.84
CA LEU A 52 -21.49 -4.71 -6.16
C LEU A 52 -20.41 -3.82 -5.55
N CYS A 53 -19.94 -4.11 -4.33
CA CYS A 53 -18.83 -3.38 -3.70
C CYS A 53 -17.51 -3.56 -4.48
N PHE A 54 -17.25 -4.74 -5.04
CA PHE A 54 -16.09 -4.98 -5.90
C PHE A 54 -16.16 -4.23 -7.24
N LEU A 55 -17.37 -3.94 -7.75
CA LEU A 55 -17.54 -3.18 -8.99
C LEU A 55 -17.42 -1.65 -8.77
N LEU A 56 -17.52 -1.19 -7.52
CA LEU A 56 -17.42 0.22 -7.14
C LEU A 56 -16.01 0.61 -6.67
N SER A 57 -15.04 -0.30 -6.66
CA SER A 57 -13.65 0.06 -6.37
C SER A 57 -13.08 0.87 -7.53
N THR A 58 -13.12 2.19 -7.40
CA THR A 58 -12.37 3.09 -8.27
C THR A 58 -10.88 2.87 -8.02
N ASN A 59 -10.10 2.59 -9.08
CA ASN A 59 -8.65 2.70 -9.02
C ASN A 59 -8.32 4.18 -8.80
N VAL A 60 -8.09 4.57 -7.55
CA VAL A 60 -7.43 5.85 -7.27
C VAL A 60 -6.01 5.67 -7.79
N PHE A 61 -5.74 6.18 -8.99
CA PHE A 61 -4.38 6.50 -9.37
C PHE A 61 -3.90 7.50 -8.33
N ALA A 62 -3.02 7.06 -7.44
CA ALA A 62 -2.33 7.94 -6.52
C ALA A 62 -1.50 8.89 -7.38
N ASN A 63 -2.08 10.03 -7.77
CA ASN A 63 -1.32 11.17 -8.23
C ASN A 63 -0.63 11.71 -6.98
N SER A 64 0.46 11.04 -6.58
CA SER A 64 1.33 11.54 -5.53
C SER A 64 1.67 12.96 -5.94
N ASN A 65 1.33 13.94 -5.11
CA ASN A 65 1.71 15.33 -5.33
C ASN A 65 3.24 15.40 -5.20
N GLN A 66 3.96 14.93 -6.22
CA GLN A 66 5.39 14.77 -6.22
C GLN A 66 5.99 16.17 -6.14
N GLN A 67 6.85 16.36 -5.16
CA GLN A 67 7.51 17.62 -4.90
C GLN A 67 9.00 17.36 -4.79
N ILE A 68 9.77 18.35 -5.20
CA ILE A 68 11.19 18.37 -4.89
C ILE A 68 11.31 18.80 -3.43
N GLU A 69 12.06 18.04 -2.65
CA GLU A 69 12.23 18.27 -1.21
C GLU A 69 13.70 18.45 -0.88
N VAL A 70 14.03 19.49 -0.11
CA VAL A 70 15.36 19.67 0.47
C VAL A 70 15.29 19.34 1.94
N PHE A 71 16.06 18.34 2.35
CA PHE A 71 16.21 17.88 3.72
C PHE A 71 17.51 18.46 4.31
N ASP A 72 17.41 19.05 5.48
CA ASP A 72 18.58 19.46 6.27
C ASP A 72 18.99 18.27 7.15
N CYS A 73 20.17 17.70 6.88
CA CYS A 73 20.65 16.49 7.53
C CYS A 73 20.92 16.69 9.02
N LYS A 74 21.20 17.92 9.46
CA LYS A 74 21.47 18.24 10.85
C LYS A 74 20.17 18.48 11.65
N LYS A 75 19.17 19.10 11.02
CA LYS A 75 17.84 19.33 11.64
C LYS A 75 16.92 18.11 11.52
N GLU A 76 17.30 17.12 10.72
CA GLU A 76 16.53 15.91 10.44
C GLU A 76 15.11 16.20 9.92
N MET A 77 14.96 17.26 9.12
CA MET A 77 13.66 17.65 8.56
C MET A 77 13.75 18.29 7.18
N VAL A 78 12.63 18.24 6.45
CA VAL A 78 12.47 18.96 5.19
C VAL A 78 12.38 20.46 5.47
N VAL A 79 13.32 21.23 4.91
CA VAL A 79 13.42 22.69 5.06
C VAL A 79 12.85 23.45 3.87
N GLN A 80 12.74 22.80 2.70
CA GLN A 80 12.18 23.40 1.50
C GLN A 80 11.38 22.36 0.70
N LYS A 81 10.26 22.79 0.13
CA LYS A 81 9.46 22.03 -0.84
C LYS A 81 9.11 22.91 -2.02
N GLN A 82 9.14 22.35 -3.21
CA GLN A 82 8.65 23.02 -4.42
C GLN A 82 7.99 22.04 -5.38
N SER A 83 7.17 22.58 -6.29
CA SER A 83 6.62 21.81 -7.41
C SER A 83 7.74 21.22 -8.27
N LEU A 84 7.43 20.14 -8.99
CA LEU A 84 8.33 19.61 -10.00
C LEU A 84 8.78 20.72 -10.97
N ASP A 85 10.08 20.75 -11.24
CA ASP A 85 10.69 21.67 -12.18
C ASP A 85 11.45 20.87 -13.23
N SER A 86 11.12 21.10 -14.51
CA SER A 86 11.71 20.35 -15.62
C SER A 86 13.21 20.64 -15.82
N ALA A 87 13.69 21.83 -15.46
CA ALA A 87 15.11 22.18 -15.53
C ALA A 87 15.89 21.42 -14.45
N ILE A 88 15.41 21.43 -13.20
CA ILE A 88 16.01 20.70 -12.09
C ILE A 88 15.99 19.18 -12.36
N GLN A 89 14.87 18.64 -12.85
CA GLN A 89 14.79 17.22 -13.23
C GLN A 89 15.80 16.85 -14.32
N LYS A 90 15.94 17.72 -15.35
CA LYS A 90 16.90 17.49 -16.44
C LYS A 90 18.33 17.49 -15.91
N GLU A 91 18.66 18.39 -15.00
CA GLU A 91 19.99 18.45 -14.37
C GLU A 91 20.26 17.23 -13.49
N ALA A 92 19.30 16.82 -12.66
CA ALA A 92 19.37 15.61 -11.85
C ALA A 92 19.66 14.36 -12.71
N VAL A 93 18.97 14.24 -13.85
CA VAL A 93 19.23 13.18 -14.83
C VAL A 93 20.62 13.28 -15.46
N GLN A 94 21.15 14.49 -15.68
CA GLN A 94 22.53 14.63 -16.15
C GLN A 94 23.53 14.13 -15.12
N TYR A 95 23.32 14.40 -13.82
CA TYR A 95 24.16 13.84 -12.76
C TYR A 95 24.10 12.30 -12.73
N ALA A 96 22.90 11.71 -12.85
CA ALA A 96 22.73 10.26 -12.92
C ALA A 96 23.43 9.64 -14.16
N LYS A 97 23.53 10.38 -15.26
CA LYS A 97 24.25 9.94 -16.47
C LYS A 97 25.77 10.18 -16.39
N SER A 98 26.23 11.03 -15.47
CA SER A 98 27.63 11.45 -15.38
C SER A 98 28.41 10.77 -14.25
N ILE A 99 27.99 9.57 -13.84
CA ILE A 99 28.63 8.78 -12.79
C ILE A 99 30.11 8.53 -13.12
N THR A 100 30.97 8.92 -12.19
CA THR A 100 32.43 8.75 -12.26
C THR A 100 32.93 7.52 -11.52
N GLY A 101 32.17 7.03 -10.53
CA GLY A 101 32.53 5.83 -9.77
C GLY A 101 31.66 5.62 -8.53
N PRO A 102 31.79 4.45 -7.88
CA PRO A 102 31.04 4.13 -6.67
C PRO A 102 31.49 5.00 -5.51
N PHE A 103 30.53 5.34 -4.65
CA PHE A 103 30.79 5.90 -3.33
C PHE A 103 31.42 4.81 -2.44
N LYS A 104 32.46 5.18 -1.67
CA LYS A 104 33.29 4.21 -0.93
C LYS A 104 33.20 4.33 0.59
N ASN A 105 32.45 5.29 1.13
CA ASN A 105 32.33 5.42 2.58
C ASN A 105 31.23 4.51 3.11
N LEU A 106 31.45 3.96 4.30
CA LEU A 106 30.48 3.09 4.98
C LEU A 106 29.26 3.86 5.51
N ASN A 107 29.42 5.14 5.82
CA ASN A 107 28.34 6.02 6.27
C ASN A 107 27.74 6.72 5.05
N VAL A 108 26.65 6.16 4.53
CA VAL A 108 25.99 6.62 3.29
C VAL A 108 25.02 7.78 3.50
N VAL A 109 24.61 8.02 4.74
CA VAL A 109 23.79 9.19 5.12
C VAL A 109 24.70 10.21 5.79
N PRO A 110 24.81 11.43 5.26
CA PRO A 110 25.66 12.46 5.84
C PRO A 110 25.04 12.99 7.14
N LYS A 111 25.89 13.36 8.10
CA LYS A 111 25.48 13.91 9.40
C LYS A 111 25.14 15.41 9.34
N ASP A 112 25.62 16.09 8.30
CA ASP A 112 25.44 17.52 8.07
C ASP A 112 25.25 17.80 6.58
N GLY A 113 24.95 19.07 6.26
CA GLY A 113 24.63 19.49 4.90
C GLY A 113 23.18 19.20 4.52
N HIS A 114 22.95 18.98 3.23
CA HIS A 114 21.61 18.86 2.66
C HIS A 114 21.46 17.60 1.81
N MET A 115 20.25 17.06 1.75
CA MET A 115 19.85 16.05 0.78
C MET A 115 18.69 16.59 -0.06
N ILE A 116 18.78 16.49 -1.38
CA ILE A 116 17.74 16.92 -2.30
C ILE A 116 17.09 15.68 -2.88
N LYS A 117 15.78 15.52 -2.68
CA LYS A 117 14.96 14.47 -3.27
C LYS A 117 14.27 15.01 -4.51
N ILE A 118 14.60 14.45 -5.68
CA ILE A 118 14.10 14.92 -6.98
C ILE A 118 13.35 13.77 -7.66
N PRO A 119 12.03 13.67 -7.46
CA PRO A 119 11.21 12.74 -8.23
C PRO A 119 11.18 13.15 -9.71
N LEU A 120 11.22 12.17 -10.60
CA LEU A 120 11.16 12.35 -12.05
C LEU A 120 9.71 12.20 -12.51
N SER A 121 9.28 13.09 -13.41
CA SER A 121 7.93 13.07 -13.98
C SER A 121 7.62 11.81 -14.79
N LYS A 122 8.67 11.12 -15.25
CA LYS A 122 8.61 9.82 -15.89
C LYS A 122 9.88 9.04 -15.60
N PRO A 123 9.83 7.70 -15.57
CA PRO A 123 11.01 6.88 -15.45
C PRO A 123 12.01 7.15 -16.58
N VAL A 124 13.31 7.11 -16.25
CA VAL A 124 14.41 7.37 -17.18
C VAL A 124 15.39 6.21 -17.14
N SER A 125 15.63 5.58 -18.28
CA SER A 125 16.67 4.56 -18.39
C SER A 125 18.06 5.18 -18.32
N ILE A 126 18.87 4.67 -17.41
CA ILE A 126 20.28 4.99 -17.24
C ILE A 126 21.08 3.78 -17.71
N THR A 127 22.08 4.04 -18.55
CA THR A 127 22.99 3.00 -19.03
C THR A 127 24.38 3.59 -19.11
N ASN A 128 25.23 3.14 -18.19
CA ASN A 128 26.65 3.46 -18.16
C ASN A 128 27.42 2.26 -17.57
N GLN A 129 28.74 2.37 -17.45
CA GLN A 129 29.60 1.28 -16.96
C GLN A 129 29.35 0.87 -15.49
N TRP A 130 28.64 1.69 -14.71
CA TRP A 130 28.39 1.48 -13.28
C TRP A 130 26.97 1.04 -12.97
N LEU A 131 26.01 1.40 -13.83
CA LEU A 131 24.58 1.16 -13.60
C LEU A 131 23.83 1.02 -14.93
N GLN A 132 22.98 -0.02 -14.98
CA GLN A 132 22.02 -0.24 -16.07
C GLN A 132 20.65 -0.52 -15.44
N THR A 133 19.81 0.51 -15.35
CA THR A 133 18.51 0.43 -14.69
C THR A 133 17.58 1.55 -15.16
N THR A 134 16.31 1.53 -14.74
CA THR A 134 15.39 2.66 -14.92
C THR A 134 15.16 3.35 -13.58
N ILE A 135 15.42 4.66 -13.53
CA ILE A 135 15.24 5.45 -12.32
C ILE A 135 13.97 6.29 -12.43
N ASP A 136 13.26 6.48 -11.33
CA ASP A 136 12.11 7.37 -11.18
C ASP A 136 12.39 8.52 -10.21
N GLU A 137 13.52 8.48 -9.51
CA GLU A 137 13.95 9.48 -8.54
C GLU A 137 15.47 9.60 -8.50
N VAL A 138 15.97 10.80 -8.19
CA VAL A 138 17.38 11.07 -7.90
C VAL A 138 17.48 11.72 -6.54
N LEU A 139 18.27 11.14 -5.63
CA LEU A 139 18.63 11.80 -4.37
C LEU A 139 20.06 12.34 -4.49
N ILE A 140 20.23 13.62 -4.22
CA ILE A 140 21.53 14.30 -4.25
C ILE A 140 21.94 14.59 -2.82
N LEU A 141 23.06 14.05 -2.38
CA LEU A 141 23.61 14.24 -1.05
C LEU A 141 24.74 15.26 -1.13
N LEU A 142 24.61 16.33 -0.32
CA LEU A 142 25.50 17.49 -0.27
C LEU A 142 26.04 17.67 1.16
N PRO A 143 26.98 16.82 1.60
CA PRO A 143 27.61 16.98 2.91
C PRO A 143 28.43 18.28 2.94
N LEU A 144 28.61 18.86 4.13
CA LEU A 144 29.26 20.17 4.25
C LEU A 144 30.75 20.12 3.86
N ASN A 145 31.45 19.10 4.36
CA ASN A 145 32.91 18.97 4.26
C ASN A 145 33.37 17.80 3.37
N GLU A 146 32.47 17.21 2.59
CA GLU A 146 32.77 16.10 1.70
C GLU A 146 32.33 16.39 0.26
N LYS A 147 32.77 15.54 -0.67
CA LYS A 147 32.34 15.63 -2.07
C LYS A 147 30.87 15.23 -2.19
N PRO A 148 30.05 15.96 -2.97
CA PRO A 148 28.71 15.53 -3.33
C PRO A 148 28.68 14.16 -3.98
N TYR A 149 27.61 13.41 -3.69
CA TYR A 149 27.32 12.12 -4.31
C TYR A 149 25.81 11.97 -4.48
N ILE A 150 25.39 11.03 -5.31
CA ILE A 150 23.98 10.74 -5.54
C ILE A 150 23.63 9.35 -5.01
N MET A 151 22.36 9.15 -4.68
CA MET A 151 21.74 7.86 -4.45
C MET A 151 20.66 7.62 -5.51
N LEU A 152 20.70 6.45 -6.12
CA LEU A 152 19.73 5.97 -7.11
C LEU A 152 19.18 4.62 -6.66
N TYR A 153 17.90 4.38 -6.88
CA TYR A 153 17.32 3.05 -6.74
C TYR A 153 17.44 2.28 -8.06
N ASP A 154 17.76 1.00 -7.99
CA ASP A 154 17.64 0.10 -9.14
C ASP A 154 16.22 -0.45 -9.28
N ASP A 155 15.99 -1.27 -10.31
CA ASP A 155 14.70 -1.90 -10.59
C ASP A 155 14.24 -2.88 -9.48
N GLU A 156 15.15 -3.31 -8.59
CA GLU A 156 14.88 -4.11 -7.40
C GLU A 156 14.68 -3.26 -6.13
N ASN A 157 14.68 -1.92 -6.27
CA ASN A 157 14.58 -0.94 -5.20
C ASN A 157 15.76 -0.99 -4.20
N ASN A 158 16.93 -1.44 -4.64
CA ASN A 158 18.16 -1.36 -3.86
C ASN A 158 18.82 0.02 -4.06
N PRO A 159 19.26 0.68 -2.98
CA PRO A 159 19.94 1.97 -3.09
C PRO A 159 21.42 1.80 -3.49
N HIS A 160 21.84 2.57 -4.49
CA HIS A 160 23.21 2.63 -4.98
C HIS A 160 23.77 4.04 -4.91
N PHE A 161 25.00 4.19 -4.44
CA PHE A 161 25.62 5.49 -4.16
C PHE A 161 26.82 5.75 -5.08
N TYR A 162 26.87 6.94 -5.68
CA TYR A 162 27.83 7.26 -6.73
C TYR A 162 28.37 8.69 -6.67
N TYR A 163 29.65 8.84 -7.00
CA TYR A 163 30.22 10.14 -7.33
C TYR A 163 29.88 10.52 -8.77
N VAL A 164 29.60 11.80 -9.01
CA VAL A 164 29.19 12.31 -10.32
C VAL A 164 30.12 13.41 -10.80
N LYS A 165 30.13 13.64 -12.12
CA LYS A 165 30.84 14.78 -12.72
C LYS A 165 29.96 16.03 -12.61
N GLY A 166 30.54 17.12 -12.14
CA GLY A 166 29.88 18.42 -11.94
C GLY A 166 29.83 18.81 -10.46
N ASP A 167 29.13 19.91 -10.14
CA ASP A 167 28.90 20.35 -8.76
C ASP A 167 27.39 20.50 -8.49
N PRO A 168 26.74 19.46 -7.95
CA PRO A 168 25.31 19.48 -7.66
C PRO A 168 24.90 20.51 -6.59
N LYS A 169 25.85 21.16 -5.89
CA LYS A 169 25.54 22.21 -4.90
C LYS A 169 24.83 23.41 -5.53
N GLY A 170 24.98 23.63 -6.84
CA GLY A 170 24.29 24.69 -7.58
C GLY A 170 22.76 24.64 -7.44
N LEU A 171 22.19 23.43 -7.36
CA LEU A 171 20.75 23.21 -7.26
C LEU A 171 20.13 23.82 -5.99
N LEU A 172 20.88 23.94 -4.88
CA LEU A 172 20.36 24.57 -3.67
C LEU A 172 20.01 26.04 -3.90
N LYS A 173 20.78 26.74 -4.73
CA LYS A 173 20.52 28.15 -5.07
C LYS A 173 19.22 28.30 -5.86
N GLU A 174 18.97 27.38 -6.80
CA GLU A 174 17.72 27.37 -7.59
C GLU A 174 16.49 27.17 -6.70
N MET A 175 16.66 26.46 -5.59
CA MET A 175 15.61 26.20 -4.60
C MET A 175 15.59 27.21 -3.44
N ASN A 176 16.37 28.29 -3.51
CA ASN A 176 16.51 29.32 -2.46
C ASN A 176 16.94 28.78 -1.08
N VAL A 177 17.82 27.78 -1.06
CA VAL A 177 18.42 27.21 0.16
C VAL A 177 19.90 27.60 0.23
N GLU A 178 20.31 28.15 1.37
CA GLU A 178 21.72 28.47 1.64
C GLU A 178 22.50 27.22 2.05
N HIS A 179 23.62 26.98 1.37
CA HIS A 179 24.55 25.91 1.75
C HIS A 179 25.53 26.43 2.80
N ASN A 180 25.16 26.31 4.08
CA ASN A 180 25.97 26.74 5.23
C ASN A 180 26.84 25.63 5.80
#